data_AF-A0AAW3HNI2-F1
#
_entry.id   AF-A0AAW3HNI2-F1
#
_cell.length_a   1.000
_cell.length_b   1.000
_cell.length_c   1.000
_cell.angle_alpha   90.00
_cell.angle_beta   90.00
_cell.angle_gamma   90.00
#
_symmetry.space_group_name_H-M   'P 1'
#
loop_
_entity.id
_entity.type
_entity.pdbx_description
1 polymer ?
#
loop_
_entity_poly.entity_id
_entity_poly.type
_entity_poly.pdbx_seq_one_letter_code
_entity_poly.pdbx_strand_id
1 'polypeptide(L)' 'MTQGNIQNFAIIVLVNGGTKQVFLTKEQKRLFAKLTLGALSDRPITMMPIDDMIQLQPDTDAFSS' A
#
# COMPACT_ATOMS: atom_id res chain seq x y z
N MET A 1 2.49 11.00 15.70
CA MET A 1 1.29 10.19 15.39
C MET A 1 1.81 8.85 14.92
N THR A 2 1.41 7.77 15.58
CA THR A 2 1.78 6.40 15.20
C THR A 2 1.50 6.23 13.71
N GLN A 3 2.56 6.05 12.90
CA GLN A 3 2.41 5.36 11.64
C GLN A 3 1.59 4.10 11.98
N GLY A 4 0.34 4.04 11.56
CA GLY A 4 -0.45 2.81 11.71
C GLY A 4 0.39 1.66 11.17
N ASN A 5 0.28 0.48 11.77
CA ASN A 5 1.05 -0.69 11.34
C ASN A 5 0.65 -1.07 9.91
N ILE A 6 1.27 -0.45 8.89
CA ILE A 6 0.95 -0.69 7.48
C ILE A 6 1.51 -2.07 7.14
N GLN A 7 0.61 -3.03 6.97
CA GLN A 7 0.95 -4.43 6.73
C GLN A 7 0.71 -4.87 5.27
N ASN A 8 0.12 -4.00 4.45
CA ASN A 8 -0.01 -4.18 3.01
C ASN A 8 -0.39 -2.84 2.35
N PHE A 9 -0.19 -2.71 1.04
CA PHE A 9 -0.82 -1.66 0.22
C PHE A 9 -1.21 -2.24 -1.15
N ALA A 10 -2.15 -1.57 -1.80
CA ALA A 10 -2.44 -1.77 -3.21
C ALA A 10 -2.20 -0.48 -3.98
N ILE A 11 -1.76 -0.63 -5.23
CA ILE A 11 -1.66 0.48 -6.17
C ILE A 11 -2.90 0.44 -7.04
N ILE A 12 -3.71 1.49 -6.94
CA ILE A 12 -4.92 1.67 -7.74
C ILE A 12 -4.62 2.71 -8.80
N VAL A 13 -4.95 2.39 -10.05
CA VAL A 13 -4.70 3.22 -11.22
C VAL A 13 -5.98 3.41 -12.00
N LEU A 14 -6.14 4.59 -12.60
CA LEU A 14 -7.19 4.86 -13.57
C LEU A 14 -6.61 4.64 -14.97
N VAL A 15 -7.12 3.65 -15.69
CA VAL A 15 -6.69 3.34 -17.07
C VAL A 15 -7.91 3.36 -17.98
N ASN A 16 -7.94 4.27 -18.94
CA ASN A 16 -9.05 4.44 -19.89
C ASN A 16 -10.42 4.60 -19.21
N GLY A 17 -10.46 5.40 -18.13
CA GLY A 17 -11.68 5.64 -17.35
C GLY A 17 -12.08 4.49 -16.42
N GLY A 18 -11.36 3.35 -16.43
CA GLY A 18 -11.59 2.24 -15.52
C GLY A 18 -10.60 2.21 -14.36
N THR A 19 -11.11 2.07 -13.14
CA THR A 19 -10.29 1.84 -11.94
C THR A 19 -9.77 0.41 -11.94
N LYS A 20 -8.44 0.24 -11.83
CA LYS A 20 -7.77 -1.07 -11.81
C LYS A 20 -6.80 -1.14 -10.63
N GLN A 21 -6.60 -2.35 -10.12
CA GLN A 21 -5.53 -2.64 -9.18
C GLN A 21 -4.33 -3.21 -9.95
N VAL A 22 -3.13 -2.69 -9.67
CA VAL A 22 -1.90 -3.23 -10.23
C VAL A 22 -1.56 -4.54 -9.52
N PHE A 23 -1.33 -5.60 -10.29
CA PHE A 23 -0.72 -6.82 -9.79
C PHE A 23 0.79 -6.61 -9.64
N LEU A 24 1.31 -6.84 -8.43
CA LEU A 24 2.73 -6.76 -8.13
C LEU A 24 3.23 -8.14 -7.72
N THR A 25 4.40 -8.53 -8.23
CA THR A 25 5.11 -9.70 -7.69
C THR A 25 5.58 -9.42 -6.26
N LYS A 26 5.94 -10.47 -5.51
CA LYS A 26 6.47 -10.35 -4.14
C LYS A 26 7.67 -9.41 -4.06
N GLU A 27 8.60 -9.51 -5.01
CA GLU A 27 9.80 -8.66 -5.07
C GLU A 27 9.45 -7.20 -5.36
N GLN A 28 8.54 -6.95 -6.31
CA GLN A 28 8.06 -5.60 -6.61
C GLN A 28 7.35 -4.98 -5.42
N LYS A 29 6.51 -5.74 -4.72
CA LYS A 29 5.81 -5.29 -3.51
C LYS A 29 6.80 -4.95 -2.40
N ARG A 30 7.83 -5.78 -2.16
CA ARG A 30 8.87 -5.51 -1.15
C ARG A 30 9.69 -4.26 -1.48
N LEU A 31 10.09 -4.09 -2.73
CA LEU A 31 10.81 -2.88 -3.17
C LEU A 31 9.94 -1.64 -2.98
N PHE A 32 8.70 -1.69 -3.43
CA PHE A 32 7.79 -0.55 -3.35
C PHE A 32 7.43 -0.23 -1.90
N ALA A 33 7.27 -1.22 -1.02
CA ALA A 33 7.09 -1.02 0.42
C ALA A 33 8.22 -0.21 1.03
N LYS A 34 9.48 -0.60 0.77
CA LYS A 34 10.65 0.12 1.30
C LYS A 34 10.68 1.58 0.84
N LEU A 35 10.43 1.84 -0.45
CA LEU A 35 10.44 3.19 -1.02
C LEU A 35 9.29 4.04 -0.46
N THR A 36 8.09 3.47 -0.43
CA THR A 36 6.87 4.21 -0.06
C THR A 36 6.82 4.47 1.43
N LEU A 37 7.08 3.45 2.26
CA LEU A 37 7.10 3.62 3.72
C LEU A 37 8.23 4.57 4.16
N GLY A 38 9.39 4.52 3.50
CA GLY A 38 10.47 5.49 3.74
C GLY A 38 10.06 6.93 3.41
N ALA A 39 9.42 7.16 2.26
CA ALA A 39 8.92 8.49 1.91
C ALA A 39 7.79 8.97 2.85
N LEU A 40 6.97 8.03 3.33
CA LEU A 40 5.86 8.29 4.24
C LEU A 40 6.31 8.50 5.69
N SER A 41 7.50 8.03 6.10
CA SER A 41 8.04 8.34 7.45
C SER A 41 8.47 9.80 7.61
N ASP A 42 8.74 10.50 6.50
CA ASP A 42 9.23 11.88 6.55
C ASP A 42 8.11 12.92 6.76
N ARG A 43 6.83 12.52 6.66
CA ARG A 43 5.67 13.43 6.80
C ARG A 43 4.47 12.73 7.44
N PRO A 44 3.61 13.46 8.18
CA PRO A 44 2.36 12.89 8.70
C PRO A 44 1.47 12.39 7.55
N ILE A 45 0.95 11.17 7.68
CA ILE A 45 0.06 10.55 6.70
C ILE A 45 -1.38 10.70 7.20
N THR A 46 -2.29 11.18 6.35
CA THR A 46 -3.73 11.11 6.60
C THR A 46 -4.27 9.81 6.02
N MET A 47 -4.79 8.93 6.87
CA MET A 47 -5.49 7.72 6.46
C MET A 47 -6.97 8.03 6.28
N MET A 48 -7.53 7.75 5.11
CA MET A 48 -8.97 7.86 4.86
C MET A 48 -9.60 6.47 4.93
N PRO A 49 -10.76 6.31 5.60
CA PRO A 49 -11.50 5.06 5.56
C PRO A 49 -11.91 4.74 4.12
N ILE A 50 -12.04 3.45 3.81
CA ILE A 50 -12.56 3.01 2.53
C ILE A 50 -13.89 2.29 2.79
N ASP A 51 -14.98 2.89 2.32
CA ASP A 51 -16.33 2.48 2.70
C ASP A 51 -16.80 1.18 2.01
N ASP A 52 -16.36 0.89 0.77
CA ASP A 52 -16.89 -0.21 -0.05
C ASP A 52 -15.85 -0.98 -0.91
N MET A 53 -14.53 -0.94 -0.60
CA MET A 53 -13.51 -1.62 -1.43
C MET A 53 -12.98 -2.95 -0.86
N ILE A 54 -12.35 -3.70 -1.76
CA ILE A 54 -11.45 -4.84 -1.56
C ILE A 54 -10.66 -4.71 -0.24
N GLN A 55 -10.89 -5.64 0.68
CA GLN A 55 -10.07 -5.77 1.89
C GLN A 55 -8.68 -6.29 1.53
N LEU A 56 -7.65 -5.51 1.89
CA LEU A 56 -6.27 -5.97 1.78
C LEU A 56 -5.94 -6.89 2.95
N GLN A 57 -5.69 -8.16 2.64
CA GLN A 57 -5.12 -9.09 3.61
C GLN A 57 -3.68 -8.64 3.97
N PRO A 58 -3.24 -8.75 5.23
CA PRO A 58 -1.85 -8.49 5.59
C PRO A 58 -0.87 -9.32 4.73
N ASP A 59 0.23 -8.70 4.29
CA ASP A 59 1.30 -9.37 3.53
C ASP A 59 2.59 -9.36 4.37
N THR A 60 2.63 -10.26 5.35
CA THR A 60 3.75 -10.36 6.29
C THR A 60 5.07 -10.70 5.60
N ASP A 61 5.01 -11.26 4.39
CA ASP A 61 6.18 -11.69 3.64
C ASP A 61 6.88 -10.53 2.92
N ALA A 62 6.11 -9.58 2.38
CA ALA A 62 6.65 -8.40 1.73
C ALA A 62 6.97 -7.26 2.72
N PHE A 63 6.32 -7.27 3.89
CA PHE A 63 6.42 -6.21 4.91
C PHE A 63 7.10 -6.67 6.21
N SER A 64 7.61 -7.90 6.29
CA SER A 64 8.53 -8.31 7.36
C SER A 64 9.89 -7.64 7.15
N SER A 65 10.37 -7.03 8.24
CA SER A 65 11.68 -6.38 8.35
C SER A 65 12.83 -7.34 8.08
#